data_AF-A0A4R9I7E8-F1
#
_entry.id   AF-A0A4R9I7E8-F1
#
_cell.length_a   1.000
_cell.length_b   1.000
_cell.length_c   1.000
_cell.angle_alpha   90.00
_cell.angle_beta   90.00
_cell.angle_gamma   90.00
#
_symmetry.space_group_name_H-M   'P 1'
#
loop_
_entity.id
_entity.type
_entity.pdbx_description
1 polymer ?
#
loop_
_entity_poly.entity_id
_entity_poly.type
_entity_poly.pdbx_seq_one_letter_code
_entity_poly.pdbx_strand_id
1 'polypeptide(L)'
;MQIFLNLSSLLILIMFLSNCKKSVTRQLDDLLDSGTSFQSATFCEKNKTLLIDRKEDCDRVTQLAKEEIDTILNRKLDLGIAPVIVEKNKGKQIEEFLQVHTRMGIRYWEIWKTNVILE
;
A
#
# COMPACT_ATOMS: atom_id res chain seq x y z
N MET A 1 29.70 21.98 35.81
CA MET A 1 28.41 21.29 36.04
C MET A 1 27.28 21.84 35.16
N GLN A 2 27.13 23.17 35.02
CA GLN A 2 26.09 23.79 34.17
C GLN A 2 26.17 23.42 32.67
N ILE A 3 27.37 23.27 32.09
CA ILE A 3 27.53 22.91 30.68
C ILE A 3 26.98 21.50 30.38
N PHE A 4 27.21 20.54 31.29
CA PHE A 4 26.69 19.18 31.16
C PHE A 4 25.16 19.11 31.33
N LEU A 5 24.58 19.95 32.19
CA LEU A 5 23.12 20.11 32.35
C LEU A 5 22.46 20.77 31.12
N ASN A 6 23.12 21.75 30.51
CA ASN A 6 22.63 22.37 29.27
C ASN A 6 22.72 21.41 28.07
N LEU A 7 23.76 20.58 28.00
CA LEU A 7 23.93 19.59 26.94
C LEU A 7 22.89 18.46 27.03
N SER A 8 22.57 18.00 28.25
CA SER A 8 21.51 16.99 28.44
C SER A 8 20.12 17.54 28.14
N SER A 9 19.84 18.81 28.50
CA SER A 9 18.58 19.48 28.16
C SER A 9 18.38 19.64 26.65
N LEU A 10 19.45 19.94 25.89
CA LEU A 10 19.40 20.02 24.43
C LEU A 10 19.13 18.67 23.77
N LEU A 11 19.74 17.59 24.29
CA LEU A 11 19.53 16.21 23.83
C LEU A 11 18.08 15.73 24.04
N ILE A 12 17.47 16.11 25.17
CA ILE A 12 16.07 15.79 25.47
C ILE A 12 15.14 16.52 24.48
N LEU A 13 15.41 17.79 24.16
CA LEU A 13 14.62 18.56 23.19
C LEU A 13 14.67 17.95 21.78
N ILE A 14 15.83 17.46 21.35
CA ILE A 14 16.00 16.80 20.04
C ILE A 14 15.22 15.47 19.97
N MET A 15 15.12 14.72 21.08
CA MET A 15 14.32 13.49 21.14
C MET A 15 12.81 13.73 21.10
N PHE A 16 12.32 14.90 21.51
CA PHE A 16 10.90 15.24 21.38
C PHE A 16 10.51 15.63 19.96
N LEU A 17 11.42 16.24 19.18
CA LEU A 17 11.14 16.67 17.80
C LEU A 17 11.13 15.50 16.79
N SER A 18 11.80 14.39 17.08
CA SER A 18 11.85 13.21 16.20
C SER A 18 10.58 12.35 16.20
N ASN A 19 9.58 12.68 17.02
CA ASN A 19 8.34 11.90 17.14
C ASN A 19 7.13 12.50 16.39
N CYS A 20 7.33 13.54 15.56
CA CYS A 20 6.26 14.07 14.69
C CYS A 20 5.97 13.10 13.53
N LYS A 21 4.91 12.28 13.66
CA LYS A 21 4.37 11.48 12.55
C LYS A 21 3.60 12.39 11.58
N LYS A 22 3.81 12.21 10.28
CA LYS A 22 3.02 12.87 9.23
C LYS A 22 1.53 12.54 9.41
N SER A 23 0.65 13.49 9.07
CA SER A 23 -0.80 13.23 9.07
C SER A 23 -1.17 12.15 8.05
N VAL A 24 -2.28 11.44 8.27
CA VAL A 24 -2.77 10.38 7.36
C VAL A 24 -3.02 10.93 5.96
N THR A 25 -3.61 12.12 5.84
CA THR A 25 -3.81 12.79 4.55
C THR A 25 -2.49 13.08 3.84
N ARG A 26 -1.47 13.53 4.57
CA ARG A 26 -0.16 13.81 3.97
C ARG A 26 0.57 12.53 3.55
N GLN A 27 0.41 11.45 4.32
CA GLN A 27 0.90 10.13 3.94
C GLN A 27 0.20 9.61 2.68
N LEU A 28 -1.10 9.86 2.54
CA LEU A 28 -1.82 9.54 1.30
C LEU A 28 -1.27 10.34 0.12
N ASP A 29 -1.06 11.65 0.26
CA ASP A 29 -0.48 12.46 -0.83
C ASP A 29 0.88 11.91 -1.29
N ASP A 30 1.77 11.60 -0.35
CA ASP A 30 3.08 11.03 -0.67
C ASP A 30 2.94 9.68 -1.42
N LEU A 31 1.94 8.85 -1.06
CA LEU A 31 1.64 7.58 -1.73
C LEU A 31 1.03 7.78 -3.12
N LEU A 32 0.17 8.78 -3.31
CA LEU A 32 -0.41 9.11 -4.62
C LEU A 32 0.66 9.61 -5.60
N ASP A 33 1.67 10.30 -5.09
CA ASP A 33 2.75 10.86 -5.92
C ASP A 33 3.83 9.83 -6.29
N SER A 34 4.15 8.92 -5.36
CA SER A 34 5.36 8.06 -5.48
C SER A 34 5.12 6.57 -5.23
N GLY A 35 3.98 6.20 -4.65
CA GLY A 35 3.63 4.82 -4.34
C GLY A 35 2.95 4.11 -5.51
N THR A 36 2.76 2.80 -5.35
CA THR A 36 1.97 2.01 -6.30
C THR A 36 0.47 2.19 -6.05
N SER A 37 -0.34 1.83 -7.06
CA SER A 37 -1.80 1.70 -6.95
C SER A 37 -2.20 0.81 -5.77
N PHE A 38 -1.53 -0.34 -5.60
CA PHE A 38 -1.75 -1.28 -4.50
C PHE A 38 -1.42 -0.70 -3.13
N GLN A 39 -0.30 0.00 -2.99
CA GLN A 39 0.09 0.63 -1.72
C GLN A 39 -0.92 1.71 -1.32
N SER A 40 -1.29 2.57 -2.26
CA SER A 40 -2.25 3.66 -2.03
C SER A 40 -3.63 3.12 -1.68
N ALA A 41 -4.14 2.15 -2.44
CA ALA A 41 -5.44 1.54 -2.19
C ALA A 41 -5.46 0.82 -0.83
N THR A 42 -4.42 0.03 -0.53
CA THR A 42 -4.29 -0.65 0.77
C THR A 42 -4.27 0.34 1.93
N PHE A 43 -3.53 1.44 1.79
CA PHE A 43 -3.49 2.50 2.78
C PHE A 43 -4.87 3.15 2.98
N CYS A 44 -5.58 3.42 1.90
CA CYS A 44 -6.94 3.96 1.92
C CYS A 44 -7.90 3.07 2.70
N GLU A 45 -7.94 1.77 2.44
CA GLU A 45 -8.87 0.87 3.13
C GLU A 45 -8.50 0.69 4.61
N LYS A 46 -7.20 0.65 4.95
CA LYS A 46 -6.74 0.62 6.35
C LYS A 46 -7.09 1.88 7.15
N ASN A 47 -7.18 3.04 6.48
CA ASN A 47 -7.43 4.34 7.10
C ASN A 47 -8.77 4.95 6.68
N LYS A 48 -9.71 4.14 6.23
CA LYS A 48 -10.97 4.56 5.59
C LYS A 48 -11.78 5.56 6.40
N THR A 49 -11.79 5.42 7.72
CA THR A 49 -12.50 6.32 8.64
C THR A 49 -11.84 7.69 8.78
N LEU A 50 -10.54 7.81 8.47
CA LEU A 50 -9.76 9.04 8.57
C LEU A 50 -9.62 9.76 7.22
N LEU A 51 -10.01 9.11 6.12
CA LEU A 51 -9.86 9.59 4.74
C LEU A 51 -11.22 9.82 4.06
N ILE A 52 -12.27 10.12 4.82
CA ILE A 52 -13.63 10.32 4.32
C ILE A 52 -13.67 11.40 3.22
N ASP A 53 -12.94 12.50 3.42
CA ASP A 53 -12.87 13.63 2.48
C ASP A 53 -11.98 13.35 1.26
N ARG A 54 -11.26 12.21 1.24
CA ARG A 54 -10.39 11.77 0.14
C ARG A 54 -10.93 10.53 -0.56
N LYS A 55 -12.24 10.30 -0.44
CA LYS A 55 -12.91 9.13 -1.02
C LYS A 55 -12.66 8.97 -2.51
N GLU A 56 -12.74 10.04 -3.30
CA GLU A 56 -12.55 9.98 -4.75
C GLU A 56 -11.14 9.50 -5.13
N ASP A 57 -10.11 9.99 -4.42
CA ASP A 57 -8.74 9.51 -4.60
C ASP A 57 -8.61 8.04 -4.27
N CYS A 58 -9.20 7.62 -3.14
CA CYS A 58 -9.18 6.23 -2.70
C CYS A 58 -9.91 5.28 -3.67
N ASP A 59 -11.08 5.69 -4.18
CA ASP A 59 -11.85 4.91 -5.15
C ASP A 59 -11.08 4.80 -6.47
N ARG A 60 -10.45 5.89 -6.93
CA ARG A 60 -9.61 5.92 -8.13
C ARG A 60 -8.43 4.95 -8.03
N VAL A 61 -7.63 5.00 -6.97
CA VAL A 61 -6.48 4.09 -6.84
C VAL A 61 -6.89 2.64 -6.65
N THR A 62 -8.03 2.40 -6.00
CA THR A 62 -8.61 1.04 -5.87
C THR A 62 -9.01 0.48 -7.22
N GLN A 63 -9.61 1.31 -8.08
CA GLN A 63 -9.98 0.91 -9.43
C GLN A 63 -8.74 0.63 -10.29
N LEU A 64 -7.69 1.46 -10.20
CA LEU A 64 -6.42 1.21 -10.89
C LEU A 64 -5.77 -0.11 -10.43
N ALA A 65 -5.73 -0.38 -9.13
CA ALA A 65 -5.21 -1.65 -8.60
C ALA A 65 -6.00 -2.86 -9.13
N LYS A 66 -7.32 -2.74 -9.23
CA LYS A 66 -8.18 -3.78 -9.81
C LYS A 66 -7.88 -4.01 -11.30
N GLU A 67 -7.80 -2.95 -12.10
CA GLU A 67 -7.50 -3.05 -13.54
C GLU A 67 -6.15 -3.70 -13.80
N GLU A 68 -5.18 -3.45 -12.93
CA GLU A 68 -3.86 -4.07 -12.99
C GLU A 68 -3.91 -5.57 -12.66
N ILE A 69 -4.70 -5.99 -11.66
CA ILE A 69 -4.94 -7.41 -11.38
C ILE A 69 -5.64 -8.08 -12.58
N ASP A 70 -6.69 -7.45 -13.12
CA ASP A 70 -7.41 -7.97 -14.28
C ASP A 70 -6.45 -8.14 -15.47
N THR A 71 -5.54 -7.19 -15.69
CA THR A 71 -4.51 -7.26 -16.74
C THR A 71 -3.56 -8.44 -16.51
N ILE A 72 -3.07 -8.64 -15.29
CA ILE A 72 -2.16 -9.74 -14.95
C ILE A 72 -2.86 -11.09 -15.17
N LEU A 73 -4.09 -11.23 -14.71
CA LEU A 73 -4.84 -12.48 -14.83
C LEU A 73 -5.27 -12.77 -16.27
N ASN A 74 -5.59 -11.74 -17.07
CA ASN A 74 -5.92 -11.91 -18.48
C ASN A 74 -4.72 -12.35 -19.31
N ARG A 75 -3.49 -11.94 -18.97
CA ARG A 75 -2.27 -12.47 -19.63
C ARG A 75 -2.17 -14.00 -19.53
N LYS A 76 -2.75 -14.61 -18.49
CA LYS A 76 -2.84 -16.07 -18.41
C LYS A 76 -3.69 -16.66 -19.55
N LEU A 77 -4.79 -16.00 -19.93
CA LEU A 77 -5.64 -16.44 -21.04
C LEU A 77 -4.83 -16.47 -22.34
N ASP A 78 -3.94 -15.50 -22.53
CA ASP A 78 -3.05 -15.43 -23.70
C ASP A 78 -1.93 -16.49 -23.65
N LEU A 79 -1.42 -16.80 -22.45
CA LEU A 79 -0.36 -17.80 -22.22
C LEU A 79 -0.88 -19.25 -22.15
N GLY A 80 -2.19 -19.45 -22.15
CA GLY A 80 -2.84 -20.76 -22.05
C GLY A 80 -2.66 -21.43 -20.68
N ILE A 81 -1.74 -22.40 -20.60
CA ILE A 81 -1.51 -23.24 -19.40
C ILE A 81 -0.36 -22.69 -18.55
N ALA A 82 0.48 -21.80 -19.09
CA ALA A 82 1.64 -21.30 -18.37
C ALA A 82 1.22 -20.31 -17.25
N PRO A 83 1.78 -20.44 -16.04
CA PRO A 83 1.54 -19.50 -14.96
C PRO A 83 2.16 -18.14 -15.30
N VAL A 84 1.53 -17.08 -14.78
CA VAL A 84 2.04 -15.71 -14.94
C VAL A 84 3.13 -15.48 -13.89
N ILE A 85 4.33 -15.13 -14.34
CA ILE A 85 5.44 -14.78 -13.45
C ILE A 85 5.30 -13.31 -13.08
N VAL A 86 5.30 -13.01 -11.78
CA VAL A 86 5.23 -11.66 -11.24
C VAL A 86 6.38 -11.45 -10.27
N GLU A 87 7.01 -10.27 -10.33
CA GLU A 87 8.05 -9.89 -9.38
C GLU A 87 7.58 -10.02 -7.93
N LYS A 88 8.40 -10.62 -7.08
CA LYS A 88 8.05 -10.92 -5.69
C LYS A 88 7.57 -9.72 -4.88
N ASN A 89 8.15 -8.54 -5.07
CA ASN A 89 7.70 -7.33 -4.36
C ASN A 89 6.29 -6.94 -4.79
N LYS A 90 6.03 -6.91 -6.10
CA LYS A 90 4.72 -6.61 -6.66
C LYS A 90 3.67 -7.63 -6.22
N GLY A 91 4.02 -8.92 -6.24
CA GLY A 91 3.15 -9.98 -5.76
C GLY A 91 2.73 -9.82 -4.31
N LYS A 92 3.67 -9.44 -3.43
CA LYS A 92 3.35 -9.14 -2.02
C LYS A 92 2.39 -7.98 -1.85
N GLN A 93 2.57 -6.91 -2.63
CA GLN A 93 1.67 -5.74 -2.58
C GLN A 93 0.25 -6.12 -3.02
N ILE A 94 0.12 -6.97 -4.04
CA ILE A 94 -1.17 -7.50 -4.49
C ILE A 94 -1.79 -8.40 -3.44
N GLU A 95 -1.01 -9.31 -2.85
CA GLU A 95 -1.52 -10.19 -1.79
C GLU A 95 -2.01 -9.36 -0.59
N GLU A 96 -1.26 -8.33 -0.17
CA GLU A 96 -1.69 -7.43 0.90
C GLU A 96 -2.99 -6.68 0.54
N PHE A 97 -3.05 -6.15 -0.69
CA PHE A 97 -4.25 -5.47 -1.18
C PHE A 97 -5.49 -6.37 -1.13
N LEU A 98 -5.37 -7.62 -1.59
CA LEU A 98 -6.46 -8.59 -1.61
C LEU A 98 -6.92 -9.01 -0.20
N GLN A 99 -5.99 -9.10 0.75
CA GLN A 99 -6.33 -9.40 2.15
C GLN A 99 -7.10 -8.27 2.81
N VAL A 100 -6.72 -7.02 2.53
CA VAL A 100 -7.32 -5.83 3.13
C VAL A 100 -8.68 -5.51 2.48
N HIS A 101 -8.80 -5.64 1.16
CA HIS A 101 -10.06 -5.40 0.45
C HIS A 101 -10.89 -6.67 0.36
N THR A 102 -11.74 -6.94 1.35
CA THR A 102 -12.53 -8.18 1.44
C THR A 102 -13.24 -8.57 0.14
N ARG A 103 -13.88 -7.61 -0.55
CA ARG A 103 -14.58 -7.89 -1.82
C ARG A 103 -13.62 -8.30 -2.94
N MET A 104 -12.44 -7.70 -2.99
CA MET A 104 -11.42 -8.05 -3.99
C MET A 104 -10.78 -9.40 -3.64
N GLY A 105 -10.49 -9.63 -2.35
CA GLY A 105 -10.00 -10.92 -1.86
C GLY A 105 -10.91 -12.06 -2.24
N ILE A 106 -12.20 -11.97 -1.94
CA ILE A 106 -13.19 -13.00 -2.32
C ILE A 106 -13.19 -13.26 -3.83
N ARG A 107 -13.05 -12.21 -4.65
CA ARG A 107 -13.11 -12.33 -6.11
C ARG A 107 -11.84 -12.91 -6.72
N TYR A 108 -10.68 -12.50 -6.25
CA TYR A 108 -9.42 -12.70 -6.97
C TYR A 108 -8.43 -13.62 -6.25
N TRP A 109 -8.57 -13.88 -4.95
CA TRP A 109 -7.55 -14.59 -4.17
C TRP A 109 -7.25 -16.00 -4.70
N GLU A 110 -8.28 -16.84 -4.87
CA GLU A 110 -8.10 -18.21 -5.38
C GLU A 110 -7.53 -18.23 -6.80
N ILE A 111 -7.98 -17.29 -7.64
CA ILE A 111 -7.49 -17.13 -9.01
C ILE A 111 -6.02 -16.72 -8.99
N TRP A 112 -5.64 -15.78 -8.13
CA TRP A 112 -4.27 -15.32 -7.96
C TRP A 112 -3.33 -16.45 -7.55
N LYS A 113 -3.68 -17.20 -6.49
CA LYS A 113 -2.85 -18.31 -5.97
C LYS A 113 -2.66 -19.45 -6.97
N THR A 114 -3.64 -19.69 -7.83
CA THR A 114 -3.58 -20.76 -8.84
C THR A 114 -2.77 -20.36 -10.06
N ASN A 115 -2.74 -19.07 -10.40
CA ASN A 115 -2.29 -18.62 -11.71
C ASN A 115 -0.96 -17.85 -11.70
N VAL A 116 -0.47 -17.45 -10.52
CA VAL A 116 0.70 -16.58 -10.40
C VAL A 116 1.82 -17.27 -9.61
N ILE A 117 3.04 -17.17 -10.15
CA ILE A 117 4.28 -17.55 -9.47
C ILE A 117 5.07 -16.29 -9.15
N LEU A 118 5.59 -16.21 -7.93
CA LEU A 118 6.39 -15.09 -7.45
C LEU A 118 7.89 -15.43 -7.58
N GLU A 119 8.63 -14.60 -8.31
CA GLU A 119 10.09 -14.71 -8.49
C GLU A 119 10.82 -13.56 -7.76
#